data_AF-A0A1B7N5T4-F1
#
_entry.id   AF-A0A1B7N5T4-F1
#
_cell.length_a   1.000
_cell.length_b   1.000
_cell.length_c   1.000
_cell.angle_alpha   90.00
_cell.angle_beta   90.00
_cell.angle_gamma   90.00
#
_symmetry.space_group_name_H-M   'P 1'
#
loop_
_entity.id
_entity.type
_entity.pdbx_description
1 polymer ?
#
loop_
_entity_poly.entity_id
_entity_poly.type
_entity_poly.pdbx_seq_one_letter_code
_entity_poly.pdbx_strand_id
1 'polypeptide(L)'
;MSGTRYIPHILYSTAFTSVSMHLLWQRKTAEEDRARFKAQTSILQDLIEQLRSGKPISNEEIMKMRNLARIHGEGKESPDKEAKTDIGWMDVVWGRKSPADLGVSDEWERRDLEQIRKELEAEQ
;
A
#
# COMPACT_ATOMS: atom_id res chain seq x y z
N MET A 1 -3.53 5.46 -41.05
CA MET A 1 -3.55 4.43 -39.99
C MET A 1 -2.23 4.47 -39.24
N SER A 2 -2.08 5.38 -38.25
CA SER A 2 -0.81 5.58 -37.49
C SER A 2 -0.96 5.43 -35.97
N GLY A 3 -2.18 5.14 -35.47
CA GLY A 3 -2.45 5.06 -34.03
C GLY A 3 -1.80 3.87 -33.31
N THR A 4 -1.46 2.80 -34.02
CA THR A 4 -0.87 1.59 -33.42
C THR A 4 0.62 1.70 -33.11
N ARG A 5 1.31 2.73 -33.60
CA ARG A 5 2.77 2.90 -33.40
C ARG A 5 3.13 3.38 -31.99
N TYR A 6 2.26 4.15 -31.34
CA TYR A 6 2.53 4.78 -30.04
C TYR A 6 1.98 4.02 -28.84
N ILE A 7 0.98 3.16 -29.04
CA ILE A 7 0.40 2.27 -28.00
C ILE A 7 1.48 1.49 -27.23
N PRO A 8 2.44 0.79 -27.87
CA PRO A 8 3.46 0.07 -27.12
C PRO A 8 4.33 1.02 -26.28
N HIS A 9 4.63 2.22 -26.77
CA HIS A 9 5.46 3.17 -26.03
C HIS A 9 4.75 3.70 -24.78
N ILE A 10 3.46 3.98 -24.88
CA ILE A 10 2.64 4.40 -23.74
C ILE A 10 2.57 3.25 -22.71
N LEU A 11 2.29 2.02 -23.14
CA LEU A 11 2.24 0.85 -22.26
C LEU A 11 3.56 0.57 -21.56
N TYR A 12 4.69 0.69 -22.26
CA TYR A 12 6.01 0.51 -21.63
C TYR A 12 6.31 1.62 -20.63
N SER A 13 5.99 2.87 -20.96
CA SER A 13 6.22 3.99 -20.04
C SER A 13 5.38 3.87 -18.77
N THR A 14 4.10 3.50 -18.89
CA THR A 14 3.19 3.33 -17.74
C THR A 14 3.57 2.12 -16.90
N ALA A 15 3.90 0.99 -17.52
CA ALA A 15 4.39 -0.19 -16.81
C ALA A 15 5.70 0.11 -16.07
N PHE A 16 6.64 0.82 -16.71
CA PHE A 16 7.90 1.21 -16.08
C PHE A 16 7.69 2.13 -14.89
N THR A 17 6.81 3.14 -15.00
CA THR A 17 6.49 4.03 -13.88
C THR A 17 5.76 3.29 -12.77
N SER A 18 4.85 2.36 -13.11
CA SER A 18 4.09 1.57 -12.13
C SER A 18 5.02 0.66 -11.32
N VAL A 19 5.90 -0.09 -11.99
CA VAL A 19 6.89 -0.96 -11.33
C VAL A 19 7.88 -0.13 -10.52
N SER A 20 8.34 1.00 -11.03
CA SER A 20 9.25 1.90 -10.30
C SER A 20 8.61 2.42 -9.01
N MET A 21 7.33 2.83 -9.09
CA MET A 21 6.58 3.30 -7.93
C MET A 21 6.33 2.16 -6.93
N HIS A 22 5.99 0.96 -7.42
CA HIS A 22 5.78 -0.20 -6.58
C HIS A 22 7.04 -0.59 -5.79
N LEU A 23 8.22 -0.60 -6.44
CA LEU A 23 9.50 -0.88 -5.80
C LEU A 23 9.85 0.17 -4.73
N LEU A 24 9.57 1.44 -5.00
CA LEU A 24 9.77 2.51 -4.03
C LEU A 24 8.91 2.31 -2.78
N TRP A 25 7.64 1.92 -2.96
CA TRP A 25 6.75 1.58 -1.87
C TRP A 25 7.24 0.36 -1.09
N GLN A 26 7.64 -0.72 -1.77
CA GLN A 26 8.20 -1.91 -1.13
C GLN A 26 9.45 -1.60 -0.30
N ARG A 27 10.34 -0.71 -0.80
CA ARG A 27 11.51 -0.28 -0.04
C ARG A 27 11.10 0.45 1.24
N LYS A 28 10.12 1.36 1.14
CA LYS A 28 9.62 2.10 2.30
C LYS A 28 8.95 1.19 3.33
N THR A 29 8.13 0.22 2.91
CA THR A 29 7.51 -0.74 3.83
C THR A 29 8.56 -1.62 4.50
N ALA A 30 9.59 -2.06 3.77
CA ALA A 30 10.69 -2.84 4.34
C ALA A 30 11.50 -2.04 5.38
N GLU A 31 11.72 -0.75 5.16
CA GLU A 31 12.37 0.14 6.14
C GLU A 31 11.51 0.32 7.41
N GLU A 32 10.21 0.52 7.25
CA GLU A 32 9.25 0.61 8.36
C GLU A 32 9.22 -0.70 9.18
N ASP A 33 9.15 -1.85 8.51
CA ASP A 33 9.15 -3.17 9.15
C ASP A 33 10.47 -3.45 9.88
N ARG A 34 11.60 -3.09 9.26
CA ARG A 34 12.91 -3.22 9.92
C ARG A 34 13.01 -2.37 11.18
N ALA A 35 12.49 -1.13 11.15
CA ALA A 35 12.46 -0.27 12.32
C ALA A 35 11.58 -0.87 13.45
N ARG A 36 10.43 -1.44 13.09
CA ARG A 36 9.51 -2.11 14.03
C ARG A 36 10.14 -3.32 14.69
N PHE A 37 10.71 -4.23 13.91
CA PHE A 37 11.38 -5.42 14.47
C PHE A 37 12.56 -5.04 15.34
N LYS A 38 13.35 -4.02 14.96
CA LYS A 38 14.44 -3.51 15.79
C LYS A 38 13.94 -3.01 17.15
N ALA A 39 12.82 -2.29 17.20
CA ALA A 39 12.21 -1.84 18.45
C ALA A 39 11.74 -3.02 19.31
N GLN A 40 11.06 -4.01 18.71
CA GLN A 40 10.64 -5.22 19.42
C GLN A 40 11.82 -6.00 20.01
N THR A 41 12.88 -6.20 19.22
CA THR A 41 14.10 -6.85 19.69
C THR A 41 14.71 -6.08 20.86
N SER A 42 14.75 -4.75 20.81
CA SER A 42 15.26 -3.93 21.92
C SER A 42 14.47 -4.12 23.21
N ILE A 43 13.14 -4.15 23.13
CA ILE A 43 12.26 -4.37 24.29
C ILE A 43 12.46 -5.77 24.88
N LEU A 44 12.54 -6.78 24.02
CA LEU A 44 12.77 -8.16 24.46
C LEU A 44 14.16 -8.35 25.07
N GLN A 45 15.18 -7.67 24.52
CA GLN A 45 16.53 -7.71 25.05
C GLN A 45 16.61 -7.07 26.44
N ASP A 46 15.94 -5.92 26.64
CA ASP A 46 15.83 -5.26 27.94
C ASP A 46 15.11 -6.14 28.96
N LEU A 47 14.00 -6.80 28.57
CA LEU A 47 13.31 -7.76 29.43
C LEU A 47 14.23 -8.93 29.85
N ILE A 48 15.02 -9.48 28.92
CA ILE A 48 15.98 -10.55 29.22
C ILE A 48 17.06 -10.05 30.20
N GLU A 49 17.58 -8.84 30.02
CA GLU A 49 18.59 -8.26 30.90
C GLU A 49 18.04 -8.03 32.31
N GLN A 50 16.81 -7.51 32.43
CA GLN A 50 16.15 -7.34 33.72
C GLN A 50 15.91 -8.69 34.42
N LEU A 51 15.47 -9.73 33.69
CA LEU A 51 15.31 -11.08 34.25
C LEU A 51 16.63 -11.68 34.70
N ARG A 52 17.72 -11.46 33.96
CA ARG A 52 19.08 -11.91 34.33
C ARG A 52 19.64 -11.16 35.53
N SER A 53 19.25 -9.89 35.72
CA SER A 53 19.72 -9.04 36.83
C SER A 53 19.19 -9.47 38.21
N GLY A 54 18.26 -10.44 38.27
CA GLY A 54 17.70 -10.95 39.52
C GLY A 54 16.77 -9.96 40.24
N LYS A 55 16.41 -8.83 39.60
CA LYS A 55 15.38 -7.92 40.12
C LYS A 55 14.02 -8.62 40.08
N PRO A 56 13.20 -8.54 41.15
CA PRO A 56 11.84 -9.07 41.12
C PRO A 56 11.00 -8.21 40.17
N ILE A 57 10.72 -8.74 38.98
CA ILE A 57 9.81 -8.14 38.01
C ILE A 57 8.41 -8.70 38.27
N SER A 58 7.41 -7.82 38.39
CA SER A 58 6.02 -8.25 38.51
C SER A 58 5.53 -8.80 37.16
N ASN A 59 4.64 -9.80 37.20
CA ASN A 59 4.03 -10.34 35.97
C ASN A 59 3.26 -9.27 35.18
N GLU A 60 2.81 -8.21 35.84
CA GLU A 60 2.15 -7.06 35.20
C GLU A 60 3.11 -6.25 34.32
N GLU A 61 4.34 -6.02 34.79
CA GLU A 61 5.39 -5.34 34.02
C GLU A 61 5.77 -6.14 32.75
N ILE A 62 5.85 -7.47 32.89
CA ILE A 62 6.12 -8.39 31.78
C ILE A 62 4.98 -8.36 30.75
N MET A 63 3.74 -8.39 31.21
CA MET A 63 2.55 -8.26 30.36
C MET A 63 2.54 -6.91 29.62
N LYS A 64 2.91 -5.82 30.29
CA LYS A 64 2.98 -4.48 29.70
C LYS A 64 4.06 -4.40 28.62
N MET A 65 5.27 -4.92 28.88
CA MET A 65 6.36 -4.96 27.89
C MET A 65 6.01 -5.84 26.68
N ARG A 66 5.41 -7.00 26.91
CA ARG A 66 4.88 -7.86 25.84
C ARG A 66 3.82 -7.13 25.01
N ASN A 67 2.90 -6.42 25.65
CA ASN A 67 1.88 -5.66 24.95
C ASN A 67 2.50 -4.51 24.14
N LEU A 68 3.52 -3.83 24.67
CA LEU A 68 4.22 -2.76 23.96
C LEU A 68 4.94 -3.27 22.70
N ALA A 69 5.59 -4.44 22.80
CA ALA A 69 6.21 -5.12 21.67
C ALA A 69 5.16 -5.58 20.65
N ARG A 70 4.01 -6.09 21.12
CA ARG A 70 2.90 -6.51 20.25
C ARG A 70 2.24 -5.34 19.52
N ILE A 71 2.01 -4.20 20.19
CA ILE A 71 1.47 -2.98 19.57
C ILE A 71 2.42 -2.45 18.48
N HIS A 72 3.74 -2.54 18.69
CA HIS A 72 4.73 -2.22 17.65
C HIS A 72 4.81 -3.26 16.52
N GLY A 73 4.24 -4.46 16.70
CA GLY A 73 4.16 -5.51 15.68
C GLY A 73 2.83 -5.58 14.93
N GLU A 74 1.73 -5.17 15.58
CA GLU A 74 0.37 -5.21 15.02
C GLU A 74 -0.03 -3.90 14.32
N GLY A 75 0.75 -2.84 14.46
CA GLY A 75 0.54 -1.61 13.69
C GLY A 75 0.71 -1.89 12.21
N LYS A 76 -0.39 -2.10 11.47
CA LYS A 76 -0.44 -2.66 10.10
C LYS A 76 -0.20 -4.18 10.03
N GLU A 77 -0.98 -4.97 10.76
CA GLU A 77 -1.63 -6.03 9.98
C GLU A 77 -2.48 -5.28 8.95
N SER A 78 -2.03 -5.32 7.69
CA SER A 78 -2.83 -4.84 6.58
C SER A 78 -4.25 -5.38 6.73
N PRO A 79 -5.30 -4.60 6.42
CA PRO A 79 -6.67 -5.13 6.34
C PRO A 79 -6.85 -6.19 5.23
N ASP A 80 -5.75 -6.76 4.71
CA ASP A 80 -5.70 -7.73 3.63
C ASP A 80 -5.94 -9.17 4.10
N LYS A 81 -6.10 -9.42 5.41
CA LYS A 81 -6.48 -10.76 5.89
C LYS A 81 -7.92 -11.16 5.54
N GLU A 82 -8.77 -10.24 5.08
CA GLU A 82 -10.13 -10.56 4.61
C GLU A 82 -10.36 -10.35 3.09
N ALA A 83 -9.38 -9.89 2.33
CA ALA A 83 -9.51 -9.72 0.87
C ALA A 83 -8.74 -10.79 0.09
N LYS A 84 -9.06 -12.08 0.31
CA LYS A 84 -8.77 -13.14 -0.68
C LYS A 84 -9.74 -13.05 -1.87
N THR A 85 -9.89 -11.87 -2.44
CA THR A 85 -10.49 -11.72 -3.77
C THR A 85 -9.36 -11.41 -4.70
N ASP A 86 -9.13 -12.33 -5.64
CA ASP A 86 -8.19 -12.24 -6.75
C ASP A 86 -8.05 -10.79 -7.21
N ILE A 87 -6.87 -10.19 -6.99
CA ILE A 87 -6.60 -8.82 -7.40
C ILE A 87 -6.54 -8.85 -8.92
N GLY A 88 -7.59 -8.37 -9.57
CA GLY A 88 -7.65 -8.28 -11.01
C GLY A 88 -6.62 -7.27 -11.50
N TRP A 89 -5.95 -7.55 -12.62
CA TRP A 89 -5.04 -6.60 -13.27
C TRP A 89 -5.71 -5.25 -13.55
N MET A 90 -7.05 -5.24 -13.72
CA MET A 90 -7.83 -4.03 -13.88
C MET A 90 -7.89 -3.18 -12.61
N ASP A 91 -7.93 -3.78 -11.42
CA ASP A 91 -7.94 -3.04 -10.14
C ASP A 91 -6.60 -2.35 -9.85
N VAL A 92 -5.50 -2.91 -10.36
CA VAL A 92 -4.16 -2.34 -10.24
C VAL A 92 -3.97 -1.14 -11.16
N VAL A 93 -4.57 -1.17 -12.35
CA VAL A 93 -4.44 -0.10 -13.35
C VAL A 93 -5.44 1.04 -13.12
N TRP A 94 -6.69 0.72 -12.79
CA TRP A 94 -7.75 1.72 -12.60
C TRP A 94 -8.00 2.12 -11.15
N GLY A 95 -7.37 1.43 -10.19
CA GLY A 95 -7.68 1.57 -8.77
C GLY A 95 -8.98 0.86 -8.41
N ARG A 96 -9.11 0.45 -7.13
CA ARG A 96 -10.29 -0.25 -6.61
C ARG A 96 -11.49 0.70 -6.61
N LYS A 97 -12.33 0.65 -7.65
CA LYS A 97 -13.58 1.42 -7.71
C LYS A 97 -14.60 0.81 -6.73
N SER A 98 -14.96 1.55 -5.68
CA SER A 98 -16.07 1.19 -4.79
C SER A 98 -17.39 1.29 -5.55
N PRO A 99 -18.37 0.39 -5.35
CA PRO A 99 -19.65 0.44 -6.06
C PRO A 99 -20.44 1.73 -5.85
N ALA A 100 -20.13 2.49 -4.79
CA ALA A 100 -20.71 3.83 -4.56
C ALA A 100 -20.11 4.93 -5.46
N ASP A 101 -18.90 4.73 -5.98
CA ASP A 101 -18.15 5.74 -6.74
C ASP A 101 -18.30 5.56 -8.26
N LEU A 102 -18.76 4.37 -8.70
CA LEU A 102 -18.98 4.05 -10.11
C LEU A 102 -20.04 4.93 -10.77
N GLY A 103 -21.07 5.36 -10.03
CA GLY A 103 -22.16 6.17 -10.58
C GLY A 103 -21.76 7.63 -10.86
N VAL A 104 -20.94 8.22 -9.98
CA VAL A 104 -20.54 9.63 -10.10
C VAL A 104 -19.34 9.77 -11.04
N SER A 105 -18.37 8.86 -10.99
CA SER A 105 -17.19 8.85 -11.87
C SER A 105 -17.58 8.69 -13.35
N ASP A 106 -18.55 7.83 -13.66
CA ASP A 106 -18.96 7.55 -15.05
C ASP A 106 -19.62 8.76 -15.73
N GLU A 107 -20.34 9.60 -14.99
CA GLU A 107 -20.95 10.82 -15.56
C GLU A 107 -19.93 11.90 -15.90
N TRP A 108 -18.90 12.07 -15.07
CA TRP A 108 -17.84 13.05 -15.31
C TRP A 108 -16.90 12.59 -16.43
N GLU A 109 -16.54 11.31 -16.47
CA GLU A 109 -15.72 10.72 -17.53
C GLU A 109 -16.40 10.85 -18.90
N ARG A 110 -17.73 10.68 -18.98
CA ARG A 110 -18.49 10.89 -20.22
C ARG A 110 -18.47 12.33 -20.70
N ARG A 111 -18.61 13.31 -19.78
CA ARG A 111 -18.56 14.73 -20.15
C ARG A 111 -17.18 15.14 -20.67
N ASP A 112 -16.12 14.65 -20.04
CA ASP A 112 -14.75 14.92 -20.47
C ASP A 112 -14.48 14.33 -21.86
N LEU A 113 -14.95 13.11 -22.13
CA LEU A 113 -14.82 12.48 -23.44
C LEU A 113 -15.61 13.21 -24.53
N GLU A 114 -16.81 13.69 -24.22
CA GLU A 114 -17.60 14.50 -25.14
C GLU A 114 -16.95 15.87 -25.43
N GLN A 115 -16.30 16.46 -24.43
CA GLN A 115 -15.57 17.71 -24.59
C GLN A 115 -14.33 17.51 -25.48
N ILE A 116 -13.53 16.49 -25.21
CA ILE A 116 -12.35 16.13 -26.01
C ILE A 116 -12.76 15.86 -27.47
N ARG A 117 -13.90 15.20 -27.69
CA ARG A 117 -14.40 14.94 -29.05
C ARG A 117 -14.78 16.22 -29.78
N LYS A 118 -15.42 17.18 -29.11
CA LYS A 118 -15.77 18.48 -29.69
C LYS A 118 -14.54 19.31 -30.04
N GLU A 119 -13.53 19.29 -29.18
CA GLU A 119 -12.25 19.99 -29.43
C GLU A 119 -11.53 19.37 -30.64
N LEU A 120 -11.55 18.04 -30.77
CA LEU A 120 -10.97 17.34 -31.92
C LEU A 120 -11.72 17.58 -33.25
N GLU A 121 -13.05 17.71 -33.19
CA GLU A 121 -13.89 18.03 -34.36
C GLU A 121 -13.81 19.52 -34.75
N ALA A 122 -13.42 20.41 -33.83
CA ALA A 122 -13.19 21.83 -34.08
C ALA A 122 -11.78 22.14 -34.59
N GLU A 123 -10.81 21.24 -34.38
CA GLU A 123 -9.44 21.34 -34.90
C GLU A 123 -9.23 20.71 -36.28
N GLN A 124 -10.26 20.08 -36.89
CA GLN A 124 -10.27 19.62 -38.29
C GLN A 124 -10.87 20.65 -39.23
#